data_AF-A0A7S1U0F9-F1
#
_entry.id   AF-A0A7S1U0F9-F1
#
_cell.length_a   1.000
_cell.length_b   1.000
_cell.length_c   1.000
_cell.angle_alpha   90.00
_cell.angle_beta   90.00
_cell.angle_gamma   90.00
#
_symmetry.space_group_name_H-M   'P 1'
#
loop_
_entity.id
_entity.type
_entity.pdbx_description
1 polymer ?
#
loop_
_entity_poly.entity_id
_entity_poly.type
_entity_poly.pdbx_seq_one_letter_code
_entity_poly.pdbx_strand_id
1 'polypeptide(L)'
;EEAAGSYVCIEEREWAEAPEASQGEEAREGDFDLVVAADCIYESRGIRPLLCTLRQALPRPRPGTSASGRAIIANYDRSTIDEFLQQAREFFDVVTIPCGEALCKLDCHPSAFVSAVRLFELRRKA
;
A
#
# COMPACT_ATOMS: atom_id res chain seq x y z
N GLU A 1 14.71 -15.64 16.93
CA GLU A 1 14.34 -14.21 16.95
C GLU A 1 13.54 -13.91 15.70
N GLU A 2 12.20 -13.85 15.84
CA GLU A 2 11.33 -13.34 14.77
C GLU A 2 11.42 -11.81 14.83
N ALA A 3 11.90 -11.19 13.75
CA ALA A 3 11.80 -9.76 13.59
C ALA A 3 10.31 -9.41 13.45
N ALA A 4 9.72 -8.86 14.51
CA ALA A 4 8.39 -8.26 14.46
C ALA A 4 8.47 -7.04 13.54
N GLY A 5 8.17 -7.23 12.26
CA GLY A 5 8.11 -6.14 11.29
C GLY A 5 6.96 -5.20 11.64
N SER A 6 7.25 -3.92 11.83
CA SER A 6 6.23 -2.89 12.02
C SER A 6 5.42 -2.72 10.73
N TYR A 7 4.10 -2.91 10.81
CA TYR A 7 3.16 -2.63 9.71
C TYR A 7 2.09 -1.65 10.18
N VAL A 8 1.59 -0.84 9.25
CA VAL A 8 0.40 0.01 9.46
C VAL A 8 -0.65 -0.40 8.44
N CYS A 9 -1.87 -0.65 8.92
CA CYS A 9 -3.06 -0.81 8.11
C CYS A 9 -3.82 0.52 8.11
N ILE A 10 -4.07 1.08 6.93
CA ILE A 10 -4.88 2.29 6.77
C ILE A 10 -6.29 1.86 6.35
N GLU A 11 -7.31 2.16 7.15
CA GLU A 11 -8.72 1.84 6.87
C GLU A 11 -9.56 3.09 6.50
N GLU A 12 -10.73 2.86 5.88
CA GLU A 12 -11.66 3.77 5.20
C GLU A 12 -12.02 5.11 5.88
N ARG A 13 -11.69 5.33 7.16
CA ARG A 13 -12.15 6.49 7.94
C ARG A 13 -11.08 7.52 8.34
N GLU A 14 -9.81 7.26 8.11
CA GLU A 14 -8.71 8.10 8.66
C GLU A 14 -8.24 9.22 7.71
N TRP A 15 -9.12 9.70 6.82
CA TRP A 15 -8.84 10.88 5.98
C TRP A 15 -9.43 12.18 6.52
N ALA A 16 -10.38 12.10 7.46
CA ALA A 16 -10.97 13.29 8.10
C ALA A 16 -10.27 13.65 9.42
N GLU A 17 -9.69 12.68 10.09
CA GLU A 17 -8.84 12.88 11.26
C GLU A 17 -7.63 11.96 11.05
N ALA A 18 -6.44 12.55 11.18
CA ALA A 18 -5.19 11.79 11.14
C ALA A 18 -5.31 10.58 12.07
N PRO A 19 -4.74 9.42 11.71
CA PRO A 19 -4.83 8.23 12.54
C PRO A 19 -4.44 8.57 13.96
N GLU A 20 -5.37 8.39 14.92
CA GLU A 20 -5.00 8.33 16.32
C GLU A 20 -4.19 7.04 16.47
N ALA A 21 -2.89 7.22 16.24
CA ALA A 21 -1.86 6.24 16.50
C ALA A 21 -2.16 5.61 17.85
N SER A 22 -2.45 4.31 17.85
CA SER A 22 -2.50 3.53 19.07
C SER A 22 -1.11 3.64 19.72
N GLN A 23 -1.02 4.58 20.67
CA GLN A 23 0.14 4.90 21.50
C GLN A 23 1.48 5.09 20.77
N GLY A 24 1.75 6.34 20.41
CA GLY A 24 3.04 6.97 20.76
C GLY A 24 4.23 6.68 19.86
N GLU A 25 4.21 7.18 18.63
CA GLU A 25 5.39 7.77 17.96
C GLU A 25 4.86 8.48 16.70
N GLU A 26 5.15 9.78 16.52
CA GLU A 26 4.94 10.42 15.22
C GLU A 26 5.77 9.61 14.20
N ALA A 27 5.10 8.93 13.27
CA ALA A 27 5.79 8.11 12.27
C ALA A 27 6.84 8.96 11.53
N ARG A 28 8.12 8.62 11.70
CA ARG A 28 9.22 9.31 11.02
C ARG A 28 9.34 8.76 9.60
N GLU A 29 9.98 9.55 8.74
CA GLU A 29 10.18 9.13 7.36
C GLU A 29 10.99 7.82 7.31
N GLY A 30 10.38 6.79 6.73
CA GLY A 30 11.02 5.51 6.47
C GLY A 30 11.01 4.51 7.62
N ASP A 31 10.10 4.66 8.57
CA ASP A 31 9.97 3.76 9.73
C ASP A 31 9.37 2.38 9.40
N PHE A 32 8.77 2.21 8.22
CA PHE A 32 8.05 0.98 7.88
C PHE A 32 8.67 0.22 6.70
N ASP A 33 9.08 -1.02 6.95
CA ASP A 33 9.51 -1.95 5.91
C ASP A 33 8.35 -2.47 5.05
N LEU A 34 7.14 -2.50 5.63
CA LEU A 34 5.91 -2.94 4.98
C LEU A 34 4.76 -2.02 5.34
N VAL A 35 4.08 -1.47 4.34
CA VAL A 35 2.81 -0.76 4.49
C VAL A 35 1.72 -1.55 3.78
N VAL A 36 0.54 -1.67 4.39
CA VAL A 36 -0.61 -2.33 3.75
C VAL A 36 -1.77 -1.34 3.68
N ALA A 37 -2.35 -1.18 2.49
CA ALA A 37 -3.54 -0.36 2.30
C ALA A 37 -4.62 -1.18 1.58
N ALA A 38 -5.84 -1.15 2.14
CA ALA A 38 -6.98 -1.86 1.60
C ALA A 38 -8.12 -0.87 1.29
N ASP A 39 -8.68 -0.95 0.08
CA ASP A 39 -9.74 -0.09 -0.47
C ASP A 39 -9.57 1.44 -0.26
N CYS A 40 -8.32 1.92 -0.15
CA CYS A 40 -8.01 3.33 0.09
C CYS A 40 -8.11 4.23 -1.17
N ILE A 41 -8.33 3.66 -2.36
CA ILE A 41 -8.35 4.37 -3.64
C ILE A 41 -9.79 4.47 -4.15
N TYR A 42 -10.55 5.41 -3.59
CA TYR A 42 -11.96 5.62 -3.92
C TYR A 42 -12.23 6.90 -4.74
N GLU A 43 -11.37 7.92 -4.65
CA GLU A 43 -11.51 9.19 -5.39
C GLU A 43 -10.17 9.76 -5.87
N SER A 44 -10.18 10.44 -7.02
CA SER A 44 -8.96 10.99 -7.63
C SER A 44 -8.24 12.02 -6.76
N ARG A 45 -9.00 12.79 -5.95
CA ARG A 45 -8.44 13.86 -5.09
C ARG A 45 -7.54 13.29 -3.98
N GLY A 46 -7.80 12.07 -3.52
CA GLY A 46 -7.03 11.39 -2.47
C GLY A 46 -5.76 10.67 -2.98
N ILE A 47 -5.60 10.50 -4.30
CA ILE A 47 -4.49 9.73 -4.89
C ILE A 47 -3.13 10.34 -4.52
N ARG A 48 -2.94 11.65 -4.76
CA ARG A 48 -1.65 12.31 -4.55
C ARG A 48 -1.26 12.34 -3.06
N PRO A 49 -2.15 12.72 -2.12
CA PRO A 49 -1.88 12.59 -0.69
C PRO A 49 -1.48 11.17 -0.28
N LEU A 50 -2.23 10.15 -0.72
CA LEU A 50 -1.92 8.75 -0.42
C LEU A 50 -0.53 8.34 -0.90
N LEU A 51 -0.17 8.66 -2.14
CA LEU A 51 1.15 8.36 -2.68
C LEU A 51 2.28 9.06 -1.91
N CYS A 52 2.05 10.31 -1.49
CA CYS A 52 2.99 11.05 -0.64
C CYS A 52 3.17 10.37 0.73
N THR A 53 2.08 9.99 1.39
CA THR A 53 2.12 9.29 2.68
C THR A 53 2.85 7.97 2.57
N LEU A 54 2.52 7.13 1.57
CA LEU A 54 3.21 5.86 1.32
C LEU A 54 4.71 6.07 1.07
N ARG A 55 5.06 7.13 0.33
CA ARG A 55 6.46 7.43 0.03
C ARG A 55 7.23 7.84 1.27
N GLN A 56 6.61 8.60 2.17
CA GLN A 56 7.22 9.03 3.43
C GLN A 56 7.32 7.87 4.42
N ALA A 57 6.29 7.02 4.48
CA ALA A 57 6.27 5.85 5.35
C ALA A 57 7.37 4.84 5.00
N LEU A 58 7.68 4.67 3.70
CA LEU A 58 8.67 3.70 3.23
C LEU A 58 10.10 4.25 3.25
N PRO A 59 11.10 3.46 3.68
CA PRO A 59 12.50 3.86 3.71
C PRO A 59 13.00 4.27 2.33
N ARG A 60 13.85 5.30 2.31
CA ARG A 60 14.59 5.70 1.11
C ARG A 60 15.54 4.58 0.69
N PRO A 61 15.58 4.19 -0.60
CA PRO A 61 16.59 3.26 -1.09
C PRO A 61 17.99 3.79 -0.77
N ARG A 62 18.81 3.00 -0.07
CA ARG A 62 20.22 3.35 0.20
C ARG A 62 21.13 2.50 -0.70
N PRO A 63 22.20 3.08 -1.29
CA PRO A 63 23.17 2.32 -2.06
C PRO A 63 23.78 1.20 -1.20
N GLY A 64 23.81 -0.03 -1.73
CA GLY A 64 24.41 -1.19 -1.05
C GLY A 64 23.52 -1.86 0.00
N THR A 65 22.28 -1.41 0.21
CA THR A 65 21.30 -2.08 1.07
C THR A 65 20.19 -2.72 0.25
N SER A 66 19.83 -3.97 0.57
CA SER A 66 18.69 -4.66 -0.05
C SER A 66 17.34 -4.33 0.62
N ALA A 67 17.35 -3.50 1.68
CA ALA A 67 16.14 -3.10 2.39
C ALA A 67 15.39 -2.03 1.57
N SER A 68 14.53 -2.49 0.66
CA SER A 68 13.53 -1.63 0.03
C SER A 68 12.20 -1.87 0.73
N GLY A 69 11.72 -0.87 1.46
CA GLY A 69 10.36 -0.93 1.98
C GLY A 69 9.36 -1.08 0.84
N ARG A 70 8.28 -1.82 1.11
CA ARG A 70 7.24 -2.11 0.12
C ARG A 70 5.86 -1.74 0.66
N ALA A 71 5.00 -1.21 -0.20
CA ALA A 71 3.58 -1.07 0.10
C ALA A 71 2.77 -2.10 -0.67
N ILE A 72 1.90 -2.83 0.00
CA ILE A 72 0.94 -3.75 -0.60
C ILE A 72 -0.43 -3.09 -0.61
N ILE A 73 -0.99 -2.93 -1.81
CA ILE A 73 -2.24 -2.23 -2.04
C ILE A 73 -3.25 -3.22 -2.61
N ALA A 74 -4.35 -3.44 -1.89
CA ALA A 74 -5.48 -4.22 -2.36
C ALA A 74 -6.70 -3.30 -2.50
N ASN A 75 -7.27 -3.17 -3.69
CA ASN A 75 -8.40 -2.27 -3.91
C ASN A 75 -9.40 -2.89 -4.87
N TYR A 76 -10.68 -2.54 -4.75
CA TYR A 76 -11.62 -2.88 -5.80
C TYR A 76 -11.22 -2.25 -7.13
N ASP A 77 -11.50 -2.97 -8.22
CA ASP A 77 -11.29 -2.51 -9.58
C ASP A 77 -12.29 -1.40 -9.90
N ARG A 78 -11.80 -0.16 -9.78
CA ARG A 78 -12.52 1.09 -10.02
C ARG A 78 -11.73 1.87 -11.07
N SER A 79 -12.40 2.79 -11.78
CA SER A 79 -11.75 3.65 -12.77
C SER A 79 -10.61 4.51 -12.19
N THR A 80 -10.64 4.79 -10.88
CA THR A 80 -9.61 5.53 -10.14
C THR A 80 -8.30 4.76 -10.00
N ILE A 81 -8.30 3.44 -10.17
CA ILE A 81 -7.10 2.61 -10.03
C ILE A 81 -6.10 2.89 -11.15
N ASP A 82 -6.56 3.04 -12.38
CA ASP A 82 -5.63 3.30 -13.49
C ASP A 82 -4.97 4.68 -13.37
N GLU A 83 -5.70 5.68 -12.87
CA GLU A 83 -5.16 6.99 -12.52
C GLU A 83 -4.14 6.88 -11.37
N PHE A 84 -4.48 6.12 -10.33
CA PHE A 84 -3.56 5.86 -9.21
C PHE A 84 -2.27 5.21 -9.71
N LEU A 85 -2.36 4.17 -10.54
CA LEU A 85 -1.19 3.47 -11.09
C LEU A 85 -0.36 4.37 -12.01
N GLN A 86 -1.00 5.25 -12.77
CA GLN A 86 -0.30 6.24 -13.60
C GLN A 86 0.53 7.19 -12.73
N GLN A 87 -0.06 7.76 -11.68
CA GLN A 87 0.62 8.68 -10.77
C GLN A 87 1.66 7.95 -9.89
N ALA A 88 1.36 6.73 -9.43
CA ALA A 88 2.25 5.93 -8.59
C ALA A 88 3.59 5.67 -9.28
N ARG A 89 3.57 5.45 -10.61
CA ARG A 89 4.77 5.23 -11.42
C ARG A 89 5.74 6.43 -11.45
N GLU A 90 5.33 7.62 -11.01
CA GLU A 90 6.25 8.76 -10.83
C GLU A 90 7.22 8.52 -9.67
N PHE A 91 6.79 7.79 -8.63
CA PHE A 91 7.51 7.64 -7.36
C PHE A 91 7.93 6.21 -7.03
N PHE A 92 7.21 5.24 -7.59
CA PHE A 92 7.33 3.84 -7.24
C PHE A 92 7.51 2.97 -8.48
N ASP A 93 8.27 1.89 -8.31
CA ASP A 93 8.19 0.73 -9.17
C ASP A 93 6.96 -0.08 -8.77
N VAL A 94 6.05 -0.29 -9.72
CA VAL A 94 4.74 -0.91 -9.49
C VAL A 94 4.74 -2.32 -10.07
N VAL A 95 4.44 -3.29 -9.21
CA VAL A 95 4.30 -4.70 -9.60
C VAL A 95 2.85 -5.13 -9.35
N THR A 96 2.14 -5.47 -10.41
CA THR A 96 0.80 -6.07 -10.29
C THR A 96 0.93 -7.51 -9.83
N ILE A 97 0.22 -7.87 -8.77
CA ILE A 97 0.18 -9.24 -8.26
C ILE A 97 -1.09 -9.90 -8.80
N PRO A 98 -0.98 -11.01 -9.55
CA PRO A 98 -2.16 -11.71 -10.03
C PRO A 98 -2.95 -12.29 -8.85
N CYS A 99 -4.18 -11.80 -8.69
CA CYS A 99 -5.11 -12.21 -7.63
C CYS A 99 -5.35 -13.72 -7.60
N GLY A 100 -5.30 -14.38 -8.76
CA GLY A 100 -5.48 -15.83 -8.92
C GLY A 100 -4.37 -16.71 -8.34
N GLU A 101 -3.26 -16.17 -7.82
CA GLU A 101 -2.27 -16.95 -7.08
C GLU A 101 -2.23 -16.57 -5.59
N ALA A 102 -2.45 -15.29 -5.27
CA ALA A 102 -2.37 -14.77 -3.91
C ALA A 102 -3.63 -15.03 -3.07
N LEU A 103 -4.83 -14.95 -3.67
CA LEU A 103 -6.10 -15.06 -2.96
C LEU A 103 -6.66 -16.48 -2.93
N CYS A 104 -6.10 -17.42 -3.71
CA CYS A 104 -6.52 -18.83 -3.75
C CYS A 104 -6.24 -19.61 -2.46
N LYS A 105 -5.51 -19.02 -1.50
CA LYS A 105 -5.30 -19.58 -0.15
C LYS A 105 -6.34 -19.12 0.86
N LEU A 106 -7.19 -18.16 0.50
CA LEU A 106 -8.29 -17.73 1.34
C LEU A 106 -9.51 -18.56 0.94
N ASP A 107 -9.95 -19.45 1.82
CA ASP A 107 -11.15 -20.32 1.66
C ASP A 107 -12.48 -19.53 1.65
N CYS A 108 -12.50 -18.31 1.11
CA CYS A 108 -13.69 -17.48 0.97
C CYS A 108 -14.22 -17.50 -0.48
N HIS A 109 -15.29 -18.27 -0.70
CA HIS A 109 -16.17 -18.15 -1.88
C HIS A 109 -16.76 -16.71 -2.00
N PRO A 110 -17.15 -16.20 -3.20
CA PRO A 110 -17.13 -16.76 -4.55
C PRO A 110 -16.10 -16.06 -5.48
N SER A 111 -15.71 -16.75 -6.55
CA SER A 111 -14.74 -16.32 -7.59
C SER A 111 -14.96 -14.91 -8.16
N ALA A 112 -16.18 -14.37 -8.11
CA ALA A 112 -16.52 -13.03 -8.58
C ALA A 112 -15.95 -11.89 -7.72
N PHE A 113 -15.76 -12.12 -6.41
CA PHE A 113 -15.20 -11.11 -5.50
C PHE A 113 -13.69 -10.96 -5.69
N VAL A 114 -13.01 -12.08 -5.91
CA VAL A 114 -11.56 -12.14 -6.16
C VAL A 114 -11.19 -11.53 -7.51
N SER A 115 -12.05 -11.67 -8.53
CA SER A 115 -11.83 -11.05 -9.85
C SER A 115 -12.03 -9.53 -9.87
N ALA A 116 -12.73 -8.98 -8.86
CA ALA A 116 -13.03 -7.56 -8.78
C ALA A 116 -12.03 -6.79 -7.91
N VAL A 117 -11.04 -7.45 -7.31
CA VAL A 117 -9.98 -6.81 -6.54
C VAL A 117 -8.70 -6.81 -7.36
N ARG A 118 -7.97 -5.70 -7.33
CA ARG A 118 -6.63 -5.60 -7.89
C ARG A 118 -5.62 -5.46 -6.74
N LEU A 119 -4.57 -6.26 -6.82
CA LEU A 119 -3.49 -6.31 -5.84
C LEU A 119 -2.20 -5.80 -6.49
N PHE A 120 -1.49 -4.91 -5.80
CA PHE A 120 -0.25 -4.32 -6.28
C PHE A 120 0.78 -4.22 -5.17
N GLU A 121 2.05 -4.34 -5.53
CA GLU A 121 3.18 -3.98 -4.71
C GLU A 121 3.82 -2.71 -5.27
N LEU A 122 4.08 -1.73 -4.39
CA LEU A 122 4.81 -0.50 -4.70
C LEU A 122 6.16 -0.53 -3.98
N ARG A 123 7.24 -0.32 -4.72
CA ARG A 123 8.60 -0.15 -4.19
C ARG A 123 9.08 1.25 -4.49
N ARG A 124 9.63 1.95 -3.51
CA ARG A 124 10.13 3.32 -3.71
C ARG A 124 11.28 3.30 -4.72
N LYS A 125 11.21 4.16 -5.75
CA LYS A 125 12.33 4.34 -6.70
C LYS A 125 13.53 4.96 -5.98
N ALA A 126 14.74 4.57 -6.41
CA ALA A 126 15.99 5.15 -5.96
C ALA A 126 16.14 6.61 -6.42
#